data_AF-A0A949XFU9-F1
#
_entry.id   AF-A0A949XFU9-F1
#
_cell.length_a   1.000
_cell.length_b   1.000
_cell.length_c   1.000
_cell.angle_alpha   90.00
_cell.angle_beta   90.00
_cell.angle_gamma   90.00
#
_symmetry.space_group_name_H-M   'P 1'
#
loop_
_entity.id
_entity.type
_entity.pdbx_description
1 polymer ?
#
loop_
_entity_poly.entity_id
_entity_poly.type
_entity_poly.pdbx_seq_one_letter_code
_entity_poly.pdbx_strand_id
1 'polypeptide(L)'
;MKSGKKKPRFNAGATTTGFVAQILEDKYSVMQNFADLHMNDIAELLTIGMAESVESLMQGAPPSLKPFGQPESEIGQLFRTYLDQSEIRQTGQPGVPTEAALKGVNHRLKNKRGPVRPDFIDTGLYQASFRAWID
;
A
#
# COMPACT_ATOMS: atom_id res chain seq x y z
N MET A 1 -23.10 -3.89 -32.07
CA MET A 1 -23.42 -2.81 -31.10
C MET A 1 -22.27 -2.69 -30.12
N LYS A 2 -21.52 -1.57 -30.12
CA LYS A 2 -20.38 -1.38 -29.22
C LYS A 2 -20.92 -0.90 -27.86
N SER A 3 -20.93 -1.79 -26.87
CA SER A 3 -21.20 -1.44 -25.47
C SER A 3 -20.01 -0.64 -24.93
N GLY A 4 -20.16 0.69 -24.93
CA GLY A 4 -19.21 1.59 -24.30
C GLY A 4 -19.30 1.42 -22.78
N LYS A 5 -18.28 0.79 -22.18
CA LYS A 5 -18.08 0.76 -20.73
C LYS A 5 -18.16 2.21 -20.23
N LYS A 6 -19.19 2.54 -19.45
CA LYS A 6 -19.37 3.87 -18.86
C LYS A 6 -18.16 4.16 -17.98
N LYS A 7 -17.36 5.16 -18.36
CA LYS A 7 -16.31 5.71 -17.51
C LYS A 7 -16.98 6.24 -16.22
N PRO A 8 -16.46 5.93 -15.02
CA PRO A 8 -17.05 6.42 -13.78
C PRO A 8 -17.09 7.95 -13.80
N ARG A 9 -18.25 8.51 -13.44
CA ARG A 9 -18.48 9.96 -13.36
C ARG A 9 -17.71 10.51 -12.17
N PHE A 10 -16.84 11.48 -12.43
CA PHE A 10 -16.13 12.25 -11.40
C PHE A 10 -17.13 13.13 -10.64
N ASN A 11 -17.53 12.73 -9.43
CA ASN A 11 -18.11 13.66 -8.46
C ASN A 11 -16.96 14.35 -7.74
N ALA A 12 -16.89 15.67 -7.82
CA ALA A 12 -15.95 16.53 -7.11
C ALA A 12 -16.27 16.63 -5.61
N GLY A 13 -16.48 15.48 -4.95
CA GLY A 13 -16.35 15.35 -3.50
C GLY A 13 -14.88 15.06 -3.21
N ALA A 14 -14.32 15.71 -2.18
CA ALA A 14 -12.89 15.68 -1.85
C ALA A 14 -12.27 14.30 -2.10
N THR A 15 -11.33 14.22 -3.04
CA THR A 15 -10.56 13.01 -3.35
C THR A 15 -9.90 12.51 -2.06
N THR A 16 -10.50 11.52 -1.41
CA THR A 16 -9.96 10.93 -0.19
C THR A 16 -8.81 9.98 -0.52
N THR A 17 -7.93 9.72 0.44
CA THR A 17 -6.86 8.73 0.29
C THR A 17 -7.39 7.34 0.00
N GLY A 18 -8.51 6.95 0.61
CA GLY A 18 -9.21 5.71 0.28
C GLY A 18 -9.72 5.67 -1.16
N PHE A 19 -10.28 6.76 -1.68
CA PHE A 19 -10.72 6.82 -3.08
C PHE A 19 -9.55 6.74 -4.06
N VAL A 20 -8.42 7.38 -3.73
CA VAL A 20 -7.17 7.23 -4.51
C VAL A 20 -6.70 5.78 -4.49
N ALA A 21 -6.71 5.12 -3.32
CA ALA A 21 -6.32 3.72 -3.21
C ALA A 21 -7.18 2.83 -4.12
N GLN A 22 -8.50 3.04 -4.17
CA GLN A 22 -9.38 2.32 -5.08
C GLN A 22 -9.00 2.54 -6.55
N ILE A 23 -8.71 3.78 -6.95
CA ILE A 23 -8.28 4.08 -8.33
C ILE A 23 -6.96 3.36 -8.67
N LEU A 24 -6.03 3.33 -7.72
CA LEU A 24 -4.75 2.67 -7.91
C LEU A 24 -4.91 1.15 -8.01
N GLU A 25 -5.80 0.58 -7.21
CA GLU A 25 -6.13 -0.84 -7.26
C GLU A 25 -6.81 -1.22 -8.59
N ASP A 26 -7.82 -0.46 -9.01
CA ASP A 26 -8.55 -0.74 -10.25
C ASP A 26 -7.66 -0.65 -11.51
N LYS A 27 -6.60 0.15 -11.46
CA LYS A 27 -5.73 0.42 -12.62
C LYS A 27 -4.44 -0.39 -12.62
N TYR A 28 -3.86 -0.58 -11.44
CA TYR A 28 -2.51 -1.12 -11.30
C TYR A 28 -2.45 -2.25 -10.27
N SER A 29 -3.57 -2.62 -9.64
CA SER A 29 -3.63 -3.72 -8.68
C SER A 29 -2.54 -3.63 -7.61
N VAL A 30 -2.28 -2.41 -7.10
CA VAL A 30 -1.09 -2.13 -6.27
C VAL A 30 -1.10 -2.94 -4.98
N MET A 31 -2.26 -3.06 -4.34
CA MET A 31 -2.41 -3.82 -3.08
C MET A 31 -2.43 -5.32 -3.36
N GLN A 32 -3.07 -5.76 -4.44
CA GLN A 32 -3.05 -7.18 -4.83
C GLN A 32 -1.61 -7.65 -5.10
N ASN A 33 -0.85 -6.91 -5.91
CA ASN A 33 0.55 -7.24 -6.18
C ASN A 33 1.41 -7.23 -4.91
N PHE A 34 1.18 -6.28 -4.00
CA PHE A 34 1.85 -6.26 -2.69
C PHE A 34 1.53 -7.53 -1.88
N ALA A 35 0.24 -7.85 -1.77
CA ALA A 35 -0.22 -9.03 -1.03
C ALA A 35 0.34 -10.31 -1.63
N ASP A 36 0.35 -10.46 -2.96
CA ASP A 36 0.86 -11.64 -3.64
C ASP A 36 2.37 -11.82 -3.45
N LEU A 37 3.14 -10.72 -3.47
CA LEU A 37 4.60 -10.77 -3.28
C LEU A 37 5.00 -11.05 -1.83
N HIS A 38 4.26 -10.50 -0.85
CA HIS A 38 4.60 -10.58 0.57
C HIS A 38 3.65 -11.45 1.39
N MET A 39 2.81 -12.28 0.76
CA MET A 39 1.81 -13.09 1.48
C MET A 39 2.44 -13.95 2.57
N ASN A 40 3.59 -14.55 2.27
CA ASN A 40 4.32 -15.40 3.21
C ASN A 40 4.87 -14.58 4.38
N ASP A 41 5.48 -13.44 4.12
CA ASP A 41 6.00 -12.53 5.16
C ASP A 41 4.86 -12.05 6.06
N ILE A 42 3.73 -11.63 5.46
CA ILE A 42 2.54 -11.18 6.19
C ILE A 42 1.98 -12.31 7.07
N ALA A 43 1.87 -13.53 6.53
CA ALA A 43 1.37 -14.68 7.26
C ALA A 43 2.29 -15.05 8.44
N GLU A 44 3.60 -15.00 8.24
CA GLU A 44 4.59 -15.25 9.30
C GLU A 44 4.48 -14.20 10.41
N LEU A 45 4.45 -12.91 10.06
CA LEU A 45 4.30 -11.81 11.02
C LEU A 45 3.04 -11.94 11.86
N LEU A 46 1.90 -12.25 11.24
CA LEU A 46 0.64 -12.46 11.94
C LEU A 46 0.68 -13.71 12.84
N THR A 47 1.32 -14.78 12.38
CA THR A 47 1.46 -16.02 13.15
C THR A 47 2.30 -15.81 14.41
N ILE A 48 3.45 -15.13 14.27
CA ILE A 48 4.33 -14.77 15.39
C ILE A 48 3.57 -13.89 16.38
N GLY A 49 2.94 -12.80 15.92
CA GLY A 49 2.19 -11.92 16.81
C GLY A 49 1.05 -12.62 17.55
N MET A 50 0.36 -13.56 16.89
CA MET A 50 -0.65 -14.38 17.55
C MET A 50 -0.04 -15.28 18.63
N ALA A 51 1.06 -15.97 18.33
CA ALA A 51 1.75 -16.84 19.29
C ALA A 51 2.24 -16.05 20.52
N GLU A 52 2.87 -14.90 20.30
CA GLU A 52 3.34 -14.00 21.37
C GLU A 52 2.19 -13.47 22.23
N SER A 53 1.06 -13.12 21.59
CA SER A 53 -0.13 -12.67 22.32
C SER A 53 -0.71 -13.77 23.23
N VAL A 54 -0.73 -15.02 22.75
CA VAL A 54 -1.19 -16.18 23.53
C VAL A 54 -0.22 -16.50 24.66
N GLU A 55 1.08 -16.50 24.39
CA GLU A 55 2.10 -16.74 25.41
C GLU A 55 2.03 -15.70 26.53
N SER A 56 1.91 -14.42 26.18
CA SER A 56 1.76 -13.34 27.16
C SER A 56 0.54 -13.53 28.06
N LEU A 57 -0.60 -13.91 27.47
CA LEU A 57 -1.82 -14.24 28.22
C LEU A 57 -1.61 -15.44 29.16
N MET A 58 -0.93 -16.48 28.70
CA MET A 58 -0.62 -17.66 29.52
C MET A 58 0.32 -17.35 30.68
N GLN A 59 1.20 -16.36 30.53
CA GLN A 59 2.07 -15.84 31.58
C GLN A 59 1.34 -14.90 32.56
N GLY A 60 0.04 -14.67 32.37
CA GLY A 60 -0.79 -13.84 33.24
C GLY A 60 -0.74 -12.33 32.94
N ALA A 61 -0.21 -11.94 31.77
CA ALA A 61 -0.30 -10.56 31.32
C ALA A 61 -1.77 -10.19 31.06
N PRO A 62 -2.18 -8.94 31.32
CA PRO A 62 -3.50 -8.47 30.94
C PRO A 62 -3.67 -8.54 29.40
N PRO A 63 -4.90 -8.78 28.90
CA PRO A 63 -5.15 -8.77 27.46
C PRO A 63 -4.69 -7.46 26.83
N SER A 64 -3.88 -7.55 25.78
CA SER A 64 -3.45 -6.37 25.02
C SER A 64 -4.67 -5.74 24.33
N LEU A 65 -4.74 -4.40 24.37
CA LEU A 65 -5.72 -3.64 23.58
C LEU A 65 -5.45 -3.74 22.07
N LYS A 66 -4.23 -4.12 21.67
CA LYS A 66 -3.77 -4.26 20.28
C LYS A 66 -2.90 -5.51 20.14
N PRO A 67 -3.49 -6.72 20.10
CA PRO A 67 -2.72 -7.97 20.00
C PRO A 67 -1.90 -8.05 18.70
N PHE A 68 -2.28 -7.31 17.66
CA PHE A 68 -1.59 -7.29 16.37
C PHE A 68 -0.82 -5.99 16.09
N GLY A 69 -0.65 -5.12 17.09
CA GLY A 69 -0.05 -3.80 16.89
C GLY A 69 1.38 -3.82 16.32
N GLN A 70 2.20 -4.79 16.73
CA GLN A 70 3.55 -4.98 16.18
C GLN A 70 3.50 -5.54 14.74
N PRO A 71 2.84 -6.70 14.47
CA PRO A 71 2.66 -7.19 13.10
C PRO A 71 2.11 -6.13 12.13
N GLU A 72 1.12 -5.35 12.55
CA GLU A 72 0.57 -4.26 11.73
C GLU A 72 1.61 -3.20 11.35
N SER A 73 2.46 -2.82 12.30
CA SER A 73 3.54 -1.85 12.06
C SER A 73 4.56 -2.42 11.07
N GLU A 74 4.90 -3.69 11.21
CA GLU A 74 5.86 -4.40 10.35
C GLU A 74 5.31 -4.58 8.93
N ILE A 75 4.04 -4.98 8.77
CA ILE A 75 3.36 -5.04 7.46
C ILE A 75 3.29 -3.63 6.84
N GLY A 76 3.03 -2.61 7.65
CA GLY A 76 3.08 -1.21 7.21
C GLY A 76 4.47 -0.78 6.72
N GLN A 77 5.54 -1.32 7.31
CA GLN A 77 6.90 -1.10 6.85
C GLN A 77 7.20 -1.87 5.56
N LEU A 78 6.74 -3.13 5.44
CA LEU A 78 6.84 -3.91 4.20
C LEU A 78 6.19 -3.17 3.02
N PHE A 79 4.99 -2.62 3.20
CA PHE A 79 4.31 -1.86 2.15
C PHE A 79 5.10 -0.61 1.71
N ARG A 80 5.74 0.09 2.64
CA ARG A 80 6.58 1.26 2.31
C ARG A 80 7.79 0.84 1.49
N THR A 81 8.49 -0.21 1.93
CA THR A 81 9.64 -0.79 1.23
C THR A 81 9.26 -1.23 -0.19
N TYR A 82 8.15 -1.95 -0.34
CA TYR A 82 7.60 -2.38 -1.62
C TYR A 82 7.46 -1.22 -2.63
N LEU A 83 6.92 -0.08 -2.17
CA LEU A 83 6.80 1.11 -3.01
C LEU A 83 8.15 1.79 -3.26
N ASP A 84 8.99 1.94 -2.24
CA ASP A 84 10.29 2.61 -2.34
C ASP A 84 11.25 1.85 -3.29
N GLN A 85 11.21 0.52 -3.26
CA GLN A 85 12.01 -0.36 -4.12
C GLN A 85 11.38 -0.60 -5.50
N SER A 86 10.18 -0.07 -5.75
CA SER A 86 9.43 -0.27 -7.00
C SER A 86 9.24 -1.75 -7.36
N GLU A 87 9.00 -2.60 -6.37
CA GLU A 87 8.92 -4.06 -6.55
C GLU A 87 7.81 -4.46 -7.53
N ILE A 88 6.72 -3.68 -7.59
CA ILE A 88 5.65 -3.86 -8.58
C ILE A 88 6.16 -3.86 -10.03
N ARG A 89 7.30 -3.23 -10.35
CA ARG A 89 7.89 -3.30 -11.69
C ARG A 89 8.30 -4.72 -12.09
N GLN A 90 8.63 -5.56 -11.13
CA GLN A 90 9.07 -6.95 -11.34
C GLN A 90 7.89 -7.87 -11.69
N THR A 91 6.68 -7.49 -11.31
CA THR A 91 5.45 -8.25 -11.58
C THR A 91 5.00 -8.18 -13.04
N GLY A 92 5.53 -7.22 -13.81
CA GLY A 92 5.07 -6.95 -15.18
C GLY A 92 3.70 -6.27 -15.27
N GLN A 93 3.20 -5.69 -14.17
CA GLN A 93 1.91 -5.00 -14.13
C GLN A 93 1.76 -3.97 -15.27
N PRO A 94 0.72 -4.07 -16.10
CA PRO A 94 0.47 -3.09 -17.15
C PRO A 94 0.35 -1.65 -16.62
N GLY A 95 1.01 -0.71 -17.28
CA GLY A 95 1.03 0.70 -16.88
C GLY A 95 2.06 1.04 -15.79
N VAL A 96 2.87 0.07 -15.38
CA VAL A 96 4.06 0.24 -14.54
C VAL A 96 5.31 -0.06 -15.38
N PRO A 97 6.35 0.81 -15.39
CA PRO A 97 6.45 2.09 -14.69
C PRO A 97 5.46 3.13 -15.23
N THR A 98 4.92 3.94 -14.33
CA THR A 98 4.01 5.03 -14.67
C THR A 98 4.77 6.17 -15.37
N GLU A 99 4.09 6.89 -16.26
CA GLU A 99 4.70 8.06 -16.89
C GLU A 99 5.15 9.13 -15.89
N ALA A 100 4.43 9.26 -14.77
CA ALA A 100 4.78 10.20 -13.71
C ALA A 100 6.12 9.82 -13.05
N ALA A 101 6.34 8.53 -12.79
CA ALA A 101 7.60 8.01 -12.28
C ALA A 101 8.75 8.21 -13.27
N LEU A 102 8.53 7.95 -14.57
CA LEU A 102 9.53 8.17 -15.62
C LEU A 102 9.91 9.64 -15.79
N LYS A 103 8.95 10.56 -15.65
CA LYS A 103 9.18 12.02 -15.69
C LYS A 103 9.70 12.59 -14.36
N GLY A 104 9.89 11.75 -13.35
CA GLY A 104 10.36 12.16 -12.04
C GLY A 104 9.44 13.16 -11.35
N VAL A 105 8.12 13.00 -11.49
CA VAL A 105 7.16 13.96 -10.95
C VAL A 105 7.23 14.00 -9.43
N ASN A 106 7.33 15.20 -8.87
CA ASN A 106 7.35 15.44 -7.43
C ASN A 106 6.68 16.77 -7.08
N HIS A 107 5.47 16.73 -6.53
CA HIS A 107 4.71 17.94 -6.19
C HIS A 107 5.22 18.65 -4.93
N ARG A 108 6.13 18.04 -4.15
CA ARG A 108 6.74 18.69 -2.98
C ARG A 108 7.81 19.72 -3.35
N LEU A 109 8.41 19.60 -4.54
CA LEU A 109 9.49 20.47 -4.99
C LEU A 109 8.97 21.61 -5.89
N LYS A 110 9.69 22.73 -5.89
CA LYS A 110 9.42 23.87 -6.81
C LYS A 110 9.53 23.43 -8.27
N ASN A 111 10.56 22.67 -8.60
CA ASN A 111 10.71 22.00 -9.89
C ASN A 111 10.03 20.63 -9.79
N LYS A 112 8.84 20.52 -10.38
CA LYS A 112 7.97 19.33 -10.23
C LYS A 112 8.38 18.12 -11.07
N ARG A 113 9.55 18.15 -11.69
CA ARG A 113 10.08 17.10 -12.58
C ARG A 113 11.56 16.92 -12.31
N GLY A 114 12.07 15.73 -12.58
CA GLY A 114 13.45 15.38 -12.28
C GLY A 114 13.83 13.98 -12.77
N PRO A 115 14.84 13.35 -12.16
CA PRO A 115 15.23 11.98 -12.45
C PRO A 115 14.08 10.98 -12.24
N VAL A 116 14.18 9.82 -12.87
CA VAL A 116 13.23 8.70 -12.68
C VAL A 116 13.10 8.38 -11.19
N ARG A 117 11.87 8.12 -10.75
CA ARG A 117 11.52 7.84 -9.35
C ARG A 117 10.72 6.55 -9.20
N PRO A 118 10.52 6.06 -7.96
CA PRO A 118 9.59 4.97 -7.71
C PRO A 118 8.15 5.30 -8.08
N ASP A 119 7.37 4.27 -8.41
CA ASP A 119 5.96 4.38 -8.75
C ASP A 119 5.09 4.65 -7.52
N PHE A 120 3.98 5.37 -7.72
CA PHE A 120 2.99 5.69 -6.67
C PHE A 120 3.52 6.53 -5.49
N ILE A 121 4.76 7.05 -5.59
CA ILE A 121 5.34 7.97 -4.61
C ILE A 121 5.38 9.40 -5.15
N ASP A 122 4.53 10.26 -4.59
CA ASP A 122 4.54 11.70 -4.83
C ASP A 122 4.84 12.49 -3.56
N THR A 123 3.81 12.76 -2.76
CA THR A 123 3.93 13.45 -1.47
C THR A 123 4.24 12.53 -0.29
N GLY A 124 4.15 11.21 -0.50
CA GLY A 124 4.21 10.19 0.56
C GLY A 124 2.87 9.91 1.25
N LEU A 125 1.81 10.65 0.89
CA LEU A 125 0.49 10.52 1.52
C LEU A 125 -0.09 9.10 1.36
N TYR A 126 0.08 8.48 0.19
CA TYR A 126 -0.41 7.12 -0.06
C TYR A 126 0.25 6.09 0.87
N GLN A 127 1.59 6.12 0.96
CA GLN A 127 2.38 5.29 1.89
C GLN A 127 2.00 5.53 3.36
N ALA A 128 1.85 6.79 3.77
CA ALA A 128 1.54 7.14 5.15
C ALA A 128 0.11 6.72 5.58
N SER A 129 -0.81 6.69 4.62
CA SER A 129 -2.22 6.35 4.84
C SER A 129 -2.49 4.86 4.88
N PHE A 130 -1.51 4.02 4.54
CA PHE A 130 -1.67 2.56 4.57
C PHE A 130 -1.94 2.07 6.00
N ARG A 131 -2.88 1.13 6.12
CA ARG A 131 -3.23 0.42 7.35
C ARG A 131 -3.40 -1.06 7.01
N ALA A 132 -2.66 -1.91 7.70
CA ALA A 132 -2.65 -3.36 7.47
C ALA A 132 -3.89 -4.04 8.08
N TRP A 133 -4.36 -3.54 9.21
CA TRP A 133 -5.54 -4.02 9.91
C TRP A 133 -6.33 -2.83 10.48
N ILE A 134 -7.63 -3.03 10.70
CA ILE A 134 -8.51 -2.06 11.33
C ILE A 134 -8.96 -2.68 12.65
N ASP A 135 -8.49 -2.13 13.76
CA ASP A 135 -9.04 -2.37 15.10
C ASP A 135 -10.39 -1.67 15.29
#